data_AF-A0A955M126-F1
#
_entry.id   AF-A0A955M126-F1
#
_cell.length_a   1.000
_cell.length_b   1.000
_cell.length_c   1.000
_cell.angle_alpha   90.00
_cell.angle_beta   90.00
_cell.angle_gamma   90.00
#
_symmetry.space_group_name_H-M   'P 1'
#
loop_
_entity.id
_entity.type
_entity.pdbx_description
1 polymer ?
#
loop_
_entity_poly.entity_id
_entity_poly.type
_entity_poly.pdbx_seq_one_letter_code
_entity_poly.pdbx_strand_id
1 'polypeptide(L)'
;MMLKRKLSSILIFSLSLFSLHAAIAEDRPKMQAKVSVSEAPSVQEAAGQVQEKFVPQPPPDQETMMKKWQEFSTPNDNHKVLNQLVGEWSHTVKWWQSPKGDPETSEGASSIAWIMDGRFIEQNVTGMSMGQPFKGKAIVGYNNQKRVYETIWIDSMSTGIMSADAVYDAQSKQLKEEGHYACPLMNTDKKPYKAVTTFVGPDEFKYEMFTVDFSGEKFKTMEIVYHRVKQETALEPKDGQGEVDGKKDDAVSNSGQTSIEAAGDLLESEERKAGPEKQTAVQPVSVETTAQLLKENIAESPAVDEQLSQK
;
A
#
# COMPACT_ATOMS: atom_id res chain seq x y z
N MET A 1 -72.34 -6.28 -39.74
CA MET A 1 -72.39 -5.81 -38.33
C MET A 1 -71.09 -5.07 -38.07
N MET A 2 -70.99 -3.74 -38.23
CA MET A 2 -71.40 -2.69 -37.28
C MET A 2 -70.87 -2.93 -35.85
N LEU A 3 -70.19 -2.01 -35.13
CA LEU A 3 -69.71 -0.66 -35.40
C LEU A 3 -69.02 -0.10 -34.12
N LYS A 4 -67.84 0.55 -34.23
CA LYS A 4 -67.34 1.76 -33.48
C LYS A 4 -67.17 1.65 -31.93
N ARG A 5 -66.36 2.45 -31.18
CA ARG A 5 -65.39 3.58 -31.28
C ARG A 5 -64.79 3.68 -29.83
N LYS A 6 -63.49 3.85 -29.53
CA LYS A 6 -62.51 4.95 -29.71
C LYS A 6 -62.68 6.19 -28.77
N LEU A 7 -61.58 6.55 -28.08
CA LEU A 7 -61.17 7.84 -27.45
C LEU A 7 -61.89 8.25 -26.14
N SER A 8 -61.38 9.10 -25.23
CA SER A 8 -60.09 9.64 -24.75
C SER A 8 -60.47 10.60 -23.60
N SER A 9 -59.57 10.81 -22.62
CA SER A 9 -59.31 12.04 -21.82
C SER A 9 -60.40 13.12 -21.64
N ILE A 10 -60.58 13.64 -20.41
CA ILE A 10 -60.50 15.08 -20.05
C ILE A 10 -60.98 15.37 -18.61
N LEU A 11 -60.16 16.19 -17.94
CA LEU A 11 -60.25 16.92 -16.67
C LEU A 11 -61.37 17.99 -16.66
N ILE A 12 -61.88 18.44 -15.49
CA ILE A 12 -62.40 19.80 -15.09
C ILE A 12 -63.38 19.60 -13.89
N PHE A 13 -63.08 20.03 -12.65
CA PHE A 13 -63.15 21.36 -11.98
C PHE A 13 -64.57 21.92 -11.67
N SER A 14 -64.96 21.95 -10.38
CA SER A 14 -65.84 22.94 -9.69
C SER A 14 -66.06 22.45 -8.23
N LEU A 15 -65.64 23.06 -7.12
CA LEU A 15 -65.64 24.42 -6.56
C LEU A 15 -67.04 24.97 -6.15
N SER A 16 -67.33 24.94 -4.83
CA SER A 16 -68.16 25.90 -4.05
C SER A 16 -68.13 25.46 -2.56
N LEU A 17 -67.41 26.12 -1.64
CA LEU A 17 -67.71 27.37 -0.89
C LEU A 17 -69.05 27.38 -0.14
N PHE A 18 -69.04 27.30 1.21
CA PHE A 18 -69.32 28.43 2.11
C PHE A 18 -69.09 28.09 3.60
N SER A 19 -68.53 29.08 4.30
CA SER A 19 -68.03 29.17 5.68
C SER A 19 -69.08 28.99 6.79
N LEU A 20 -68.66 28.76 8.06
CA LEU A 20 -68.65 29.80 9.12
C LEU A 20 -68.16 29.35 10.54
N HIS A 21 -67.22 30.13 11.11
CA HIS A 21 -66.78 30.33 12.54
C HIS A 21 -66.16 29.15 13.33
N ALA A 22 -65.08 29.27 14.13
CA ALA A 22 -64.50 30.41 14.86
C ALA A 22 -63.02 30.21 15.27
N ALA A 23 -62.38 31.33 15.63
CA ALA A 23 -61.28 31.52 16.59
C ALA A 23 -59.80 31.31 16.16
N ILE A 24 -59.03 32.38 16.38
CA ILE A 24 -57.59 32.60 16.20
C ILE A 24 -56.83 32.10 17.43
N ALA A 25 -55.69 31.42 17.23
CA ALA A 25 -54.45 31.60 18.00
C ALA A 25 -53.31 30.76 17.39
N GLU A 26 -52.22 31.41 16.99
CA GLU A 26 -50.96 30.75 16.64
C GLU A 26 -50.30 30.16 17.89
N ASP A 27 -49.96 28.88 17.87
CA ASP A 27 -48.76 28.40 18.56
C ASP A 27 -48.22 27.11 17.91
N ARG A 28 -46.90 27.03 17.75
CA ARG A 28 -46.18 25.94 17.08
C ARG A 28 -46.09 24.70 17.99
N PRO A 29 -46.47 23.49 17.55
CA PRO A 29 -46.07 22.27 18.24
C PRO A 29 -44.79 21.68 17.64
N LYS A 30 -43.80 21.49 18.52
CA LYS A 30 -42.55 20.76 18.30
C LYS A 30 -42.84 19.33 17.85
N MET A 31 -42.26 18.91 16.73
CA MET A 31 -42.19 17.50 16.31
C MET A 31 -41.33 16.73 17.32
N GLN A 32 -41.95 15.83 18.08
CA GLN A 32 -41.28 14.69 18.70
C GLN A 32 -41.35 13.52 17.73
N ALA A 33 -40.23 13.22 17.06
CA ALA A 33 -40.07 11.98 16.31
C ALA A 33 -39.72 10.86 17.30
N LYS A 34 -40.62 9.87 17.43
CA LYS A 34 -40.31 8.56 18.01
C LYS A 34 -39.32 7.85 17.08
N VAL A 35 -38.06 7.76 17.49
CA VAL A 35 -37.09 6.83 16.89
C VAL A 35 -37.33 5.46 17.53
N SER A 36 -37.90 4.53 16.75
CA SER A 36 -37.81 3.10 17.05
C SER A 36 -36.42 2.63 16.67
N VAL A 37 -35.62 2.29 17.66
CA VAL A 37 -34.36 1.58 17.48
C VAL A 37 -34.71 0.13 17.16
N SER A 38 -34.60 -0.27 15.89
CA SER A 38 -34.58 -1.70 15.54
C SER A 38 -33.18 -2.23 15.80
N GLU A 39 -33.12 -3.17 16.73
CA GLU A 39 -31.98 -3.95 17.19
C GLU A 39 -31.15 -4.48 16.00
N ALA A 40 -29.86 -4.14 15.98
CA ALA A 40 -28.89 -4.73 15.06
C ALA A 40 -28.67 -6.21 15.44
N PRO A 41 -28.60 -7.15 14.49
CA PRO A 41 -28.39 -8.55 14.80
C PRO A 41 -27.02 -8.74 15.48
N SER A 42 -27.02 -9.48 16.59
CA SER A 42 -25.85 -9.76 17.41
C SER A 42 -24.79 -10.55 16.64
N VAL A 43 -23.52 -10.28 16.94
CA VAL A 43 -22.32 -10.81 16.27
C VAL A 43 -22.06 -12.29 16.61
N GLN A 44 -23.09 -13.08 16.94
CA GLN A 44 -22.90 -14.44 17.48
C GLN A 44 -23.25 -15.60 16.55
N GLU A 45 -23.70 -15.37 15.31
CA GLU A 45 -24.14 -16.45 14.41
C GLU A 45 -23.30 -16.65 13.14
N ALA A 46 -22.08 -16.13 13.07
CA ALA A 46 -21.21 -16.27 11.88
C ALA A 46 -19.82 -16.89 12.18
N ALA A 47 -19.69 -17.78 13.16
CA ALA A 47 -18.42 -18.43 13.50
C ALA A 47 -18.49 -19.97 13.34
N GLY A 48 -18.85 -20.43 12.15
CA GLY A 48 -18.47 -21.77 11.68
C GLY A 48 -16.98 -21.77 11.28
N GLN A 49 -16.07 -21.51 12.21
CA GLN A 49 -14.64 -21.59 11.97
C GLN A 49 -14.08 -22.83 12.67
N VAL A 50 -13.44 -23.68 11.88
CA VAL A 50 -12.57 -24.75 12.38
C VAL A 50 -11.48 -24.08 13.22
N GLN A 51 -11.65 -24.05 14.54
CA GLN A 51 -10.57 -23.70 15.45
C GLN A 51 -9.56 -24.84 15.36
N GLU A 52 -8.49 -24.62 14.60
CA GLU A 52 -7.28 -25.45 14.71
C GLU A 52 -6.77 -25.25 16.14
N LYS A 53 -7.12 -26.18 17.04
CA LYS A 53 -6.72 -26.12 18.44
C LYS A 53 -5.19 -26.16 18.49
N PHE A 54 -4.58 -25.10 19.02
CA PHE A 54 -3.17 -25.11 19.39
C PHE A 54 -2.91 -26.32 20.30
N VAL A 55 -2.02 -27.21 19.86
CA VAL A 55 -1.58 -28.37 20.65
C VAL A 55 -0.27 -27.99 21.33
N PRO A 56 -0.25 -27.82 22.68
CA PRO A 56 0.99 -27.51 23.40
C PRO A 56 2.05 -28.57 23.12
N GLN A 57 3.25 -28.13 22.77
CA GLN A 57 4.42 -28.98 22.59
C GLN A 57 5.38 -28.74 23.75
N PRO A 58 6.05 -29.78 24.30
CA PRO A 58 7.16 -29.56 25.22
C PRO A 58 8.27 -28.77 24.51
N PRO A 59 8.97 -27.86 25.20
CA PRO A 59 10.04 -27.09 24.58
C PRO A 59 11.16 -28.04 24.10
N PRO A 60 11.73 -27.84 22.90
CA PRO A 60 12.94 -28.54 22.50
C PRO A 60 14.10 -28.19 23.43
N ASP A 61 15.20 -28.95 23.34
CA ASP A 61 16.46 -28.52 23.93
C ASP A 61 16.94 -27.18 23.34
N GLN A 62 17.79 -26.47 24.09
CA GLN A 62 18.21 -25.11 23.75
C GLN A 62 18.95 -25.03 22.40
N GLU A 63 19.73 -26.05 22.05
CA GLU A 63 20.46 -26.13 20.79
C GLU A 63 19.48 -26.27 19.61
N THR A 64 18.52 -27.18 19.72
CA THR A 64 17.44 -27.36 18.73
C THR A 64 16.62 -26.08 18.56
N MET A 65 16.29 -25.37 19.64
CA MET A 65 15.58 -24.09 19.56
C MET A 65 16.39 -23.04 18.78
N MET A 66 17.65 -22.81 19.17
CA MET A 66 18.51 -21.83 18.49
C MET A 66 18.67 -22.17 17.00
N LYS A 67 18.93 -23.43 16.67
CA LYS A 67 19.08 -23.88 15.29
C LYS A 67 17.83 -23.60 14.45
N LYS A 68 16.64 -23.96 14.95
CA LYS A 68 15.37 -23.72 14.23
C LYS A 68 15.10 -22.24 14.02
N TRP A 69 15.35 -21.39 15.02
CA TRP A 69 15.20 -19.95 14.89
C TRP A 69 16.22 -19.33 13.93
N GLN A 70 17.45 -19.84 13.91
CA GLN A 70 18.46 -19.43 12.95
C GLN A 70 18.04 -19.81 11.52
N GLU A 71 17.60 -21.04 11.28
CA GLU A 71 17.11 -21.50 9.98
C GLU A 71 15.89 -20.69 9.51
N PHE A 72 14.95 -20.39 10.41
CA PHE A 72 13.78 -19.56 10.10
C PHE A 72 14.17 -18.13 9.71
N SER A 73 15.11 -17.52 10.44
CA SER A 73 15.44 -16.09 10.30
C SER A 73 16.52 -15.77 9.28
N THR A 74 17.20 -16.77 8.70
CA THR A 74 18.32 -16.56 7.76
C THR A 74 17.83 -16.51 6.31
N PRO A 75 18.06 -15.41 5.56
CA PRO A 75 17.80 -15.36 4.13
C PRO A 75 18.56 -16.45 3.35
N ASN A 76 17.92 -17.00 2.33
CA ASN A 76 18.49 -18.04 1.46
C ASN A 76 18.25 -17.69 -0.03
N ASP A 77 18.54 -18.63 -0.94
CA ASP A 77 18.43 -18.37 -2.38
C ASP A 77 17.02 -17.97 -2.85
N ASN A 78 15.95 -18.35 -2.14
CA ASN A 78 14.60 -17.90 -2.47
C ASN A 78 14.44 -16.39 -2.26
N HIS A 79 15.13 -15.79 -1.29
CA HIS A 79 15.08 -14.34 -1.11
C HIS A 79 15.70 -13.63 -2.34
N LYS A 80 16.74 -14.20 -2.95
CA LYS A 80 17.41 -13.61 -4.11
C LYS A 80 16.52 -13.53 -5.35
N VAL A 81 15.45 -14.31 -5.44
CA VAL A 81 14.46 -14.23 -6.54
C VAL A 81 13.83 -12.83 -6.59
N LEU A 82 13.63 -12.19 -5.44
CA LEU A 82 13.03 -10.86 -5.32
C LEU A 82 13.94 -9.74 -5.88
N ASN A 83 15.23 -9.99 -6.09
CA ASN A 83 16.13 -9.01 -6.74
C ASN A 83 15.64 -8.59 -8.13
N GLN A 84 14.89 -9.45 -8.82
CA GLN A 84 14.33 -9.13 -10.14
C GLN A 84 13.30 -8.01 -10.09
N LEU A 85 12.68 -7.77 -8.94
CA LEU A 85 11.68 -6.71 -8.74
C LEU A 85 12.33 -5.39 -8.30
N VAL A 86 13.51 -5.42 -7.69
CA VAL A 86 14.15 -4.24 -7.09
C VAL A 86 14.50 -3.21 -8.17
N GLY A 87 14.15 -1.95 -7.89
CA GLY A 87 14.45 -0.79 -8.72
C GLY A 87 13.30 0.19 -8.87
N GLU A 88 13.51 1.16 -9.76
CA GLU A 88 12.54 2.17 -10.15
C GLU A 88 11.87 1.78 -11.47
N TRP A 89 10.54 1.89 -11.51
CA TRP A 89 9.73 1.40 -12.61
C TRP A 89 8.67 2.43 -13.01
N SER A 90 8.47 2.59 -14.31
CA SER A 90 7.21 3.11 -14.88
C SER A 90 6.32 1.94 -15.24
N HIS A 91 5.00 2.08 -15.13
CA HIS A 91 4.08 1.01 -15.51
C HIS A 91 2.81 1.50 -16.18
N THR A 92 2.26 0.65 -17.05
CA THR A 92 0.94 0.80 -17.63
C THR A 92 0.02 -0.26 -17.05
N VAL A 93 -1.13 0.17 -16.53
CA VAL A 93 -2.17 -0.68 -15.95
C VAL A 93 -3.33 -0.76 -16.92
N LYS A 94 -3.84 -1.98 -17.14
CA LYS A 94 -5.14 -2.23 -17.75
C LYS A 94 -6.02 -2.91 -16.72
N TRP A 95 -7.22 -2.38 -16.52
CA TRP A 95 -8.20 -2.88 -15.56
C TRP A 95 -9.50 -3.26 -16.26
N TRP A 96 -9.96 -4.49 -16.04
CA TRP A 96 -11.23 -5.00 -16.57
C TRP A 96 -12.25 -5.13 -15.46
N GLN A 97 -13.42 -4.53 -15.64
CA GLN A 97 -14.54 -4.65 -14.69
C GLN A 97 -15.41 -5.90 -14.94
N SER A 98 -15.35 -6.47 -16.15
CA SER A 98 -16.11 -7.67 -16.51
C SER A 98 -15.39 -8.48 -17.60
N PRO A 99 -15.73 -9.77 -17.79
CA PRO A 99 -15.06 -10.63 -18.77
C PRO A 99 -15.16 -10.14 -20.23
N LYS A 100 -16.19 -9.34 -20.56
CA LYS A 100 -16.50 -8.87 -21.93
C LYS A 100 -16.35 -7.36 -22.12
N GLY A 101 -15.96 -6.63 -21.08
CA GLY A 101 -15.76 -5.19 -21.15
C GLY A 101 -14.39 -4.81 -21.72
N ASP A 102 -14.28 -3.60 -22.24
CA ASP A 102 -12.99 -3.02 -22.60
C ASP A 102 -12.22 -2.61 -21.32
N PRO A 103 -10.88 -2.72 -21.32
CA PRO A 103 -10.09 -2.29 -20.18
C PRO A 103 -10.01 -0.77 -20.09
N GLU A 104 -10.07 -0.27 -18.87
CA GLU A 104 -9.60 1.08 -18.55
C GLU A 104 -8.07 1.05 -18.44
N THR A 105 -7.40 2.02 -19.05
CA THR A 105 -5.93 2.11 -19.03
C THR A 105 -5.47 3.31 -18.21
N SER A 106 -4.44 3.12 -17.41
CA SER A 106 -3.75 4.19 -16.68
C SER A 106 -2.25 3.94 -16.62
N GLU A 107 -1.53 4.98 -16.20
CA GLU A 107 -0.08 4.93 -16.01
C GLU A 107 0.28 5.27 -14.57
N GLY A 108 1.46 4.81 -14.15
CA GLY A 108 2.00 5.07 -12.84
C GLY A 108 3.49 4.77 -12.75
N ALA A 109 4.01 4.91 -11.55
CA ALA A 109 5.40 4.64 -11.20
C ALA A 109 5.48 3.86 -9.89
N SER A 110 6.54 3.08 -9.73
CA SER A 110 6.82 2.38 -8.50
C SER A 110 8.31 2.26 -8.19
N SER A 111 8.64 2.42 -6.91
CA SER A 111 9.96 2.14 -6.35
C SER A 111 9.90 0.84 -5.55
N ILE A 112 10.83 -0.08 -5.79
CA ILE A 112 10.94 -1.35 -5.08
C ILE A 112 12.32 -1.47 -4.46
N ALA A 113 12.41 -1.63 -3.14
CA ALA A 113 13.68 -1.68 -2.41
C ALA A 113 13.68 -2.75 -1.30
N TRP A 114 14.87 -3.26 -0.98
CA TRP A 114 15.07 -4.13 0.18
C TRP A 114 14.89 -3.37 1.49
N ILE A 115 14.26 -4.02 2.47
CA ILE A 115 14.11 -3.55 3.84
C ILE A 115 14.45 -4.69 4.82
N MET A 116 14.62 -4.33 6.10
CA MET A 116 14.85 -5.30 7.19
C MET A 116 16.01 -6.27 6.90
N ASP A 117 17.15 -5.71 6.53
CA ASP A 117 18.39 -6.46 6.29
C ASP A 117 18.25 -7.58 5.24
N GLY A 118 17.56 -7.28 4.14
CA GLY A 118 17.41 -8.19 3.00
C GLY A 118 16.38 -9.31 3.19
N ARG A 119 15.38 -9.09 4.06
CA ARG A 119 14.31 -10.08 4.33
C ARG A 119 13.05 -9.83 3.53
N PHE A 120 12.72 -8.57 3.31
CA PHE A 120 11.52 -8.17 2.58
C PHE A 120 11.88 -7.11 1.56
N ILE A 121 11.11 -7.04 0.48
CA ILE A 121 11.07 -5.87 -0.39
C ILE A 121 9.83 -5.05 -0.05
N GLU A 122 9.96 -3.73 -0.08
CA GLU A 122 8.85 -2.79 -0.05
C GLU A 122 8.66 -2.21 -1.46
N GLN A 123 7.43 -2.23 -1.96
CA GLN A 123 7.02 -1.49 -3.15
C GLN A 123 6.19 -0.28 -2.74
N ASN A 124 6.51 0.89 -3.26
CA ASN A 124 5.65 2.07 -3.22
C ASN A 124 5.12 2.35 -4.62
N VAL A 125 3.82 2.58 -4.76
CA VAL A 125 3.14 2.80 -6.05
C VAL A 125 2.46 4.16 -6.03
N THR A 126 2.59 4.90 -7.12
CA THR A 126 1.83 6.12 -7.41
C THR A 126 1.30 6.07 -8.84
N GLY A 127 0.12 6.62 -9.09
CA GLY A 127 -0.42 6.65 -10.45
C GLY A 127 -1.85 7.16 -10.49
N MET A 128 -2.58 6.75 -11.52
CA MET A 128 -4.01 7.03 -11.67
C MET A 128 -4.82 5.74 -11.67
N SER A 129 -6.00 5.75 -11.06
CA SER A 129 -6.98 4.67 -11.14
C SER A 129 -8.38 5.25 -11.17
N MET A 130 -9.23 4.81 -12.10
CA MET A 130 -10.60 5.33 -12.29
C MET A 130 -10.66 6.87 -12.38
N GLY A 131 -9.66 7.49 -13.01
CA GLY A 131 -9.55 8.95 -13.13
C GLY A 131 -9.17 9.70 -11.84
N GLN A 132 -8.82 9.00 -10.77
CA GLN A 132 -8.39 9.57 -9.48
C GLN A 132 -6.92 9.25 -9.18
N PRO A 133 -6.21 10.09 -8.40
CA PRO A 133 -4.88 9.76 -7.91
C PRO A 133 -4.89 8.49 -7.06
N PHE A 134 -3.93 7.61 -7.33
CA PHE A 134 -3.77 6.32 -6.66
C PHE A 134 -2.45 6.26 -5.90
N LYS A 135 -2.49 5.69 -4.70
CA LYS A 135 -1.30 5.30 -3.93
C LYS A 135 -1.45 3.87 -3.45
N GLY A 136 -0.40 3.08 -3.59
CA GLY A 136 -0.35 1.70 -3.12
C GLY A 136 0.97 1.39 -2.44
N LYS A 137 0.97 0.37 -1.58
CA LYS A 137 2.18 -0.17 -0.97
C LYS A 137 2.07 -1.69 -0.87
N ALA A 138 3.16 -2.37 -1.22
CA ALA A 138 3.33 -3.80 -1.01
C ALA A 138 4.50 -4.07 -0.06
N ILE A 139 4.39 -5.12 0.75
CA ILE A 139 5.55 -5.78 1.36
C ILE A 139 5.54 -7.23 0.88
N VAL A 140 6.67 -7.68 0.34
CA VAL A 140 6.84 -9.06 -0.14
C VAL A 140 8.07 -9.67 0.53
N GLY A 141 7.95 -10.88 1.06
CA GLY A 141 9.07 -11.62 1.65
C GLY A 141 8.94 -13.12 1.42
N TYR A 142 10.02 -13.86 1.67
CA TYR A 142 9.98 -15.33 1.60
C TYR A 142 9.95 -15.93 3.01
N ASN A 143 8.92 -16.70 3.30
CA ASN A 143 8.76 -17.36 4.59
C ASN A 143 9.46 -18.72 4.58
N ASN A 144 10.57 -18.85 5.31
CA ASN A 144 11.34 -20.10 5.35
C ASN A 144 10.57 -21.30 5.92
N GLN A 145 9.61 -21.06 6.82
CA GLN A 145 8.80 -22.11 7.42
C GLN A 145 7.66 -22.55 6.50
N LYS A 146 6.92 -21.60 5.93
CA LYS A 146 5.82 -21.90 4.98
C LYS A 146 6.33 -22.27 3.59
N ARG A 147 7.55 -21.89 3.25
CA ARG A 147 8.22 -22.06 1.94
C ARG A 147 7.48 -21.40 0.78
N VAL A 148 6.86 -20.25 1.05
CA VAL A 148 6.12 -19.43 0.09
C VAL A 148 6.60 -17.99 0.19
N TYR A 149 6.37 -17.22 -0.87
CA TYR A 149 6.45 -15.77 -0.79
C TYR A 149 5.13 -15.26 -0.21
N GLU A 150 5.20 -14.34 0.75
CA GLU A 150 4.04 -13.72 1.36
C GLU A 150 3.99 -12.27 0.89
N THR A 151 2.82 -11.85 0.42
CA THR A 151 2.55 -10.48 -0.01
C THR A 151 1.46 -9.91 0.89
N ILE A 152 1.67 -8.67 1.35
CA ILE A 152 0.60 -7.81 1.85
C ILE A 152 0.52 -6.57 0.97
N TRP A 153 -0.71 -6.13 0.69
CA TRP A 153 -0.99 -4.96 -0.11
C TRP A 153 -2.02 -4.07 0.57
N ILE A 154 -1.77 -2.76 0.52
CA ILE A 154 -2.66 -1.69 0.95
C ILE A 154 -2.68 -0.58 -0.09
N ASP A 155 -3.80 0.13 -0.21
CA ASP A 155 -3.94 1.25 -1.14
C ASP A 155 -4.90 2.34 -0.64
N SER A 156 -4.94 3.45 -1.37
CA SER A 156 -5.79 4.61 -1.07
C SER A 156 -7.26 4.45 -1.49
N MET A 157 -7.63 3.33 -2.10
CA MET A 157 -8.98 3.07 -2.63
C MET A 157 -9.75 2.03 -1.81
N SER A 158 -9.12 1.43 -0.80
CA SER A 158 -9.69 0.41 0.06
C SER A 158 -9.33 0.63 1.52
N THR A 159 -10.12 0.04 2.43
CA THR A 159 -9.81 -0.05 3.86
C THR A 159 -9.41 -1.46 4.29
N GLY A 160 -9.41 -2.41 3.33
CA GLY A 160 -9.06 -3.81 3.55
C GLY A 160 -7.62 -4.08 3.14
N ILE A 161 -6.94 -4.91 3.92
CA ILE A 161 -5.63 -5.45 3.55
C ILE A 161 -5.85 -6.61 2.58
N MET A 162 -5.12 -6.64 1.48
CA MET A 162 -5.04 -7.81 0.63
C MET A 162 -3.80 -8.62 1.00
N SER A 163 -3.93 -9.94 1.01
CA SER A 163 -2.80 -10.84 1.25
C SER A 163 -2.79 -11.98 0.25
N ALA A 164 -1.59 -12.47 -0.06
CA ALA A 164 -1.39 -13.65 -0.91
C ALA A 164 -0.17 -14.45 -0.47
N ASP A 165 -0.24 -15.75 -0.76
CA ASP A 165 0.92 -16.63 -0.80
C ASP A 165 1.29 -16.88 -2.27
N ALA A 166 2.58 -16.96 -2.56
CA ALA A 166 3.09 -17.21 -3.89
C ALA A 166 4.15 -18.32 -3.93
N VAL A 167 4.22 -19.01 -5.06
CA VAL A 167 5.30 -19.97 -5.38
C VAL A 167 6.04 -19.50 -6.62
N TYR A 168 7.37 -19.54 -6.57
CA TYR A 168 8.22 -19.25 -7.72
C TYR A 168 8.48 -20.52 -8.53
N ASP A 169 8.26 -20.42 -9.84
CA ASP A 169 8.58 -21.43 -10.82
C ASP A 169 9.74 -20.93 -11.70
N ALA A 170 10.92 -21.51 -11.50
CA ALA A 170 12.14 -21.12 -12.20
C ALA A 170 12.11 -21.45 -13.71
N GLN A 171 11.33 -22.46 -14.13
CA GLN A 171 11.26 -22.86 -15.55
C GLN A 171 10.49 -21.83 -16.36
N SER A 172 9.34 -21.40 -15.83
CA SER A 172 8.50 -20.38 -16.46
C SER A 172 8.89 -18.95 -16.07
N LYS A 173 9.81 -18.79 -15.10
CA LYS A 173 10.19 -17.51 -14.50
C LYS A 173 8.98 -16.73 -13.99
N GLN A 174 8.12 -17.42 -13.24
CA GLN A 174 6.86 -16.87 -12.74
C GLN A 174 6.75 -16.97 -11.22
N LEU A 175 6.28 -15.91 -10.58
CA LEU A 175 5.64 -16.01 -9.26
C LEU A 175 4.14 -16.21 -9.48
N LYS A 176 3.58 -17.28 -8.91
CA LYS A 176 2.16 -17.62 -8.99
C LYS A 176 1.55 -17.41 -7.62
N GLU A 177 0.70 -16.40 -7.51
CA GLU A 177 0.05 -15.94 -6.29
C GLU A 177 -1.37 -16.48 -6.18
N GLU A 178 -1.76 -16.86 -4.97
CA GLU A 178 -3.14 -17.13 -4.58
C GLU A 178 -3.46 -16.32 -3.33
N GLY A 179 -4.54 -15.54 -3.38
CA GLY A 179 -4.88 -14.64 -2.30
C GLY A 179 -6.37 -14.35 -2.23
N HIS A 180 -6.72 -13.47 -1.29
CA HIS A 180 -8.09 -13.02 -1.10
C HIS A 180 -8.15 -11.54 -0.72
N TYR A 181 -9.29 -10.91 -0.99
CA TYR A 181 -9.59 -9.55 -0.57
C TYR A 181 -11.06 -9.38 -0.20
N ALA A 182 -11.35 -8.35 0.59
CA ALA A 182 -12.72 -7.99 0.91
C ALA A 182 -13.41 -7.37 -0.30
N CYS A 183 -14.59 -7.90 -0.65
CA CYS A 183 -15.41 -7.42 -1.76
C CYS A 183 -16.79 -7.00 -1.25
N PRO A 184 -17.08 -5.68 -1.19
CA PRO A 184 -18.38 -5.20 -0.71
C PRO A 184 -19.53 -5.56 -1.65
N LEU A 185 -19.26 -5.69 -2.96
CA LEU A 185 -20.28 -6.04 -3.95
C LEU A 185 -20.80 -7.48 -3.81
N MET A 186 -19.95 -8.40 -3.35
CA MET A 186 -20.32 -9.80 -3.11
C MET A 186 -20.60 -10.08 -1.63
N ASN A 187 -20.54 -9.06 -0.77
CA ASN A 187 -20.70 -9.18 0.68
C ASN A 187 -19.82 -10.29 1.29
N THR A 188 -18.54 -10.32 0.93
CA THR A 188 -17.55 -11.29 1.42
C THR A 188 -16.24 -10.60 1.77
N ASP A 189 -15.59 -11.07 2.83
CA ASP A 189 -14.24 -10.65 3.25
C ASP A 189 -13.13 -11.46 2.55
N LYS A 190 -13.49 -12.50 1.78
CA LYS A 190 -12.56 -13.49 1.22
C LYS A 190 -12.80 -13.79 -0.25
N LYS A 191 -13.01 -12.76 -1.07
CA LYS A 191 -13.11 -12.94 -2.52
C LYS A 191 -11.76 -13.42 -3.07
N PRO A 192 -11.69 -14.59 -3.73
CA PRO A 192 -10.42 -15.14 -4.17
C PRO A 192 -9.89 -14.40 -5.41
N TYR A 193 -8.57 -14.38 -5.51
CA TYR A 193 -7.86 -14.06 -6.75
C TYR A 193 -6.66 -14.96 -6.94
N LYS A 194 -6.21 -15.03 -8.19
CA LYS A 194 -4.90 -15.54 -8.55
C LYS A 194 -4.14 -14.46 -9.29
N ALA A 195 -2.83 -14.41 -9.11
CA ALA A 195 -2.01 -13.55 -9.92
C ALA A 195 -0.75 -14.25 -10.41
N VAL A 196 -0.19 -13.74 -11.50
CA VAL A 196 1.05 -14.22 -12.08
C VAL A 196 1.96 -13.03 -12.35
N THR A 197 3.12 -13.01 -11.69
CA THR A 197 4.22 -12.13 -12.06
C THR A 197 5.16 -12.90 -12.97
N THR A 198 5.31 -12.45 -14.22
CA THR A 198 6.24 -13.04 -15.20
C THR A 198 7.46 -12.13 -15.35
N PHE A 199 8.65 -12.67 -15.08
CA PHE A 199 9.91 -11.98 -15.30
C PHE A 199 10.32 -12.09 -16.77
N VAL A 200 10.03 -11.06 -17.56
CA VAL A 200 10.32 -11.02 -19.00
C VAL A 200 11.82 -10.81 -19.23
N GLY A 201 12.43 -9.90 -18.47
CA GLY A 201 13.85 -9.59 -18.55
C GLY A 201 14.32 -8.71 -17.37
N PRO A 202 15.57 -8.21 -17.41
CA PRO A 202 16.09 -7.36 -16.35
C PRO A 202 15.37 -6.01 -16.22
N ASP A 203 14.78 -5.53 -17.31
CA ASP A 203 14.16 -4.20 -17.42
C ASP A 203 12.65 -4.25 -17.66
N GLU A 204 12.05 -5.45 -17.60
CA GLU A 204 10.62 -5.64 -17.80
C GLU A 204 10.09 -6.84 -17.04
N PHE A 205 8.98 -6.64 -16.35
CA PHE A 205 8.15 -7.73 -15.83
C PHE A 205 6.67 -7.39 -15.97
N LYS A 206 5.84 -8.42 -15.99
CA LYS A 206 4.39 -8.30 -16.15
C LYS A 206 3.67 -8.91 -14.96
N TYR A 207 2.66 -8.23 -14.44
CA TYR A 207 1.74 -8.73 -13.42
C TYR A 207 0.35 -8.92 -14.04
N GLU A 208 -0.26 -10.08 -13.85
CA GLU A 208 -1.62 -10.38 -14.31
C GLU A 208 -2.45 -10.93 -13.16
N MET A 209 -3.61 -10.32 -12.89
CA MET A 209 -4.53 -10.74 -11.85
C MET A 209 -5.82 -11.27 -12.45
N PHE A 210 -6.32 -12.37 -11.89
CA PHE A 210 -7.53 -13.05 -12.28
C PHE A 210 -8.44 -13.20 -11.06
N THR A 211 -9.73 -12.93 -11.25
CA THR A 211 -10.74 -13.12 -10.21
C THR A 211 -12.00 -13.74 -10.82
N VAL A 212 -13.01 -13.97 -9.98
CA VAL A 212 -14.31 -14.45 -10.42
C VAL A 212 -15.33 -13.32 -10.49
N ASP A 213 -16.25 -13.40 -11.44
CA ASP A 213 -17.41 -12.52 -11.54
C ASP A 213 -18.56 -12.99 -10.61
N PHE A 214 -19.73 -12.36 -10.70
CA PHE A 214 -20.91 -12.74 -9.89
C PHE A 214 -21.46 -14.13 -10.20
N SER A 215 -21.14 -14.71 -11.36
CA SER A 215 -21.51 -16.08 -11.72
C SER A 215 -20.48 -17.13 -11.26
N GLY A 216 -19.30 -16.69 -10.81
CA GLY A 216 -18.17 -17.56 -10.51
C GLY A 216 -17.24 -17.81 -11.70
N GLU A 217 -17.50 -17.20 -12.86
CA GLU A 217 -16.66 -17.30 -14.04
C GLU A 217 -15.35 -16.54 -13.82
N LYS A 218 -14.22 -17.18 -14.12
CA LYS A 218 -12.89 -16.58 -13.99
C LYS A 218 -12.63 -15.63 -15.15
N PHE A 219 -12.10 -14.45 -14.86
CA PHE A 219 -11.64 -13.51 -15.88
C PHE A 219 -10.40 -12.73 -15.40
N LYS A 220 -9.65 -12.19 -16.36
CA LYS A 220 -8.53 -11.28 -16.09
C LYS A 220 -9.11 -9.94 -15.65
N THR A 221 -8.76 -9.51 -14.44
CA THR A 221 -9.24 -8.22 -13.88
C THR A 221 -8.17 -7.14 -13.98
N MET A 222 -6.90 -7.50 -14.03
CA MET A 222 -5.79 -6.55 -14.08
C MET A 222 -4.62 -7.11 -14.89
N GLU A 223 -3.96 -6.22 -15.63
CA GLU A 223 -2.66 -6.44 -16.26
C GLU A 223 -1.81 -5.20 -16.00
N ILE A 224 -0.59 -5.39 -15.52
CA ILE A 224 0.37 -4.32 -15.35
C ILE A 224 1.66 -4.73 -16.06
N VAL A 225 2.16 -3.85 -16.92
CA VAL A 225 3.48 -4.00 -17.54
C VAL A 225 4.40 -2.97 -16.93
N TYR A 226 5.51 -3.44 -16.35
CA TYR A 226 6.52 -2.60 -15.71
C TYR A 226 7.74 -2.48 -16.62
N HIS A 227 8.22 -1.27 -16.81
CA HIS A 227 9.46 -0.96 -17.51
C HIS A 227 10.41 -0.23 -16.58
N ARG A 228 11.66 -0.67 -16.52
CA ARG A 228 12.66 -0.04 -15.65
C ARG A 228 12.91 1.39 -16.11
N VAL A 229 12.92 2.32 -15.16
CA VAL A 229 13.31 3.71 -15.45
C VAL A 229 14.79 3.74 -15.78
N LYS A 230 15.12 4.16 -17.00
CA LYS A 230 16.51 4.39 -17.40
C LYS A 230 17.03 5.60 -16.65
N GLN A 231 18.08 5.42 -15.86
CA GLN A 231 18.82 6.54 -15.28
C GLN A 231 19.51 7.27 -16.42
N GLU A 232 19.05 8.48 -16.74
CA GLU A 232 19.72 9.33 -17.71
C GLU A 232 21.05 9.76 -17.09
N THR A 233 22.15 9.21 -17.58
CA THR A 233 23.49 9.59 -17.15
C THR A 233 23.65 11.07 -17.48
N ALA A 234 23.74 11.92 -16.45
CA ALA A 234 23.89 13.35 -16.62
C ALA A 234 25.05 13.62 -17.61
N LEU A 235 24.72 14.19 -18.77
CA LEU A 235 25.71 14.69 -19.71
C LEU A 235 26.51 15.76 -18.97
N GLU A 236 27.80 15.52 -18.78
CA GLU A 236 28.71 16.55 -18.28
C GLU A 236 28.61 17.81 -19.17
N PRO A 237 28.67 19.01 -18.58
CA PRO A 237 28.62 20.24 -19.34
C PRO A 237 29.79 20.25 -20.33
N LYS A 238 29.47 20.33 -21.63
CA LYS A 238 30.49 20.58 -22.64
C LYS A 238 31.06 21.97 -22.38
N ASP A 239 32.29 22.01 -21.85
CA ASP A 239 33.07 23.23 -21.77
C ASP A 239 33.11 23.88 -23.15
N GLY A 240 32.41 25.00 -23.27
CA GLY A 240 32.43 25.87 -24.43
C GLY A 240 33.75 26.63 -24.45
N GLN A 241 34.79 26.06 -25.07
CA GLN A 241 35.87 26.87 -25.63
C GLN A 241 35.38 27.48 -26.94
N GLY A 242 34.81 28.68 -26.84
CA GLY A 242 34.74 29.61 -27.96
C GLY A 242 36.10 30.28 -28.12
N GLU A 243 36.85 29.88 -29.14
CA GLU A 243 38.00 30.62 -29.65
C GLU A 243 37.72 30.97 -31.11
N VAL A 244 37.51 32.26 -31.42
CA VAL A 244 37.85 32.88 -32.71
C VAL A 244 38.09 34.41 -32.51
N ASP A 245 39.33 34.80 -32.77
CA ASP A 245 39.85 36.07 -33.32
C ASP A 245 39.86 37.37 -32.50
N GLY A 246 40.98 37.59 -31.80
CA GLY A 246 41.50 38.91 -31.44
C GLY A 246 42.73 39.28 -32.29
N LYS A 247 42.57 40.30 -33.15
CA LYS A 247 43.66 40.94 -33.91
C LYS A 247 44.40 41.95 -33.00
N LYS A 248 45.74 41.92 -33.15
CA LYS A 248 46.82 42.72 -32.54
C LYS A 248 46.49 44.19 -32.21
N ASP A 249 47.12 44.73 -31.16
CA ASP A 249 48.24 45.69 -31.29
C ASP A 249 48.94 45.97 -29.93
N ASP A 250 50.26 45.85 -29.96
CA ASP A 250 51.36 46.58 -29.27
C ASP A 250 51.34 46.97 -27.77
N ALA A 251 52.35 46.47 -27.04
CA ALA A 251 53.32 47.20 -26.17
C ALA A 251 53.83 46.28 -25.04
N VAL A 252 55.03 45.70 -25.16
CA VAL A 252 56.32 46.16 -24.59
C VAL A 252 56.48 45.93 -23.08
N SER A 253 57.57 45.18 -22.77
CA SER A 253 58.33 45.12 -21.51
C SER A 253 57.70 44.29 -20.37
N ASN A 254 58.38 43.46 -19.59
CA ASN A 254 59.78 43.04 -19.49
C ASN A 254 59.87 41.91 -18.43
N SER A 255 60.89 41.07 -18.58
CA SER A 255 61.66 40.34 -17.55
C SER A 255 61.09 39.13 -16.80
N GLY A 256 61.88 38.05 -16.88
CA GLY A 256 62.11 37.03 -15.83
C GLY A 256 61.21 35.81 -15.95
N GLN A 257 61.58 34.70 -16.61
CA GLN A 257 62.70 33.80 -16.30
C GLN A 257 62.82 33.51 -14.80
N THR A 258 62.34 32.35 -14.33
CA THR A 258 63.17 31.19 -13.99
C THR A 258 62.33 30.02 -13.46
N SER A 259 62.60 28.84 -14.03
CA SER A 259 62.21 27.50 -13.63
C SER A 259 62.83 27.08 -12.29
N ILE A 260 62.15 26.24 -11.49
CA ILE A 260 62.67 25.12 -10.65
C ILE A 260 61.44 24.22 -10.35
N GLU A 261 61.23 23.05 -10.98
CA GLU A 261 61.77 21.70 -10.71
C GLU A 261 61.66 21.12 -9.28
N ALA A 262 60.76 20.14 -9.17
CA ALA A 262 60.97 18.80 -8.58
C ALA A 262 60.91 18.53 -7.06
N ALA A 263 60.35 17.33 -6.80
CA ALA A 263 60.36 16.47 -5.62
C ALA A 263 59.50 16.93 -4.42
N GLY A 264 58.67 16.11 -3.78
CA GLY A 264 58.68 14.65 -3.66
C GLY A 264 58.77 14.30 -2.17
N ASP A 265 57.69 13.72 -1.65
CA ASP A 265 57.52 13.00 -0.35
C ASP A 265 57.97 13.66 0.96
N LEU A 266 57.04 13.78 1.91
CA LEU A 266 57.11 13.16 3.25
C LEU A 266 55.87 13.48 4.11
N LEU A 267 55.18 12.39 4.48
CA LEU A 267 54.57 12.02 5.76
C LEU A 267 54.08 13.07 6.79
N GLU A 268 52.86 12.76 7.25
CA GLU A 268 52.37 12.78 8.62
C GLU A 268 51.86 14.07 9.30
N SER A 269 50.64 13.90 9.83
CA SER A 269 50.05 14.51 11.03
C SER A 269 49.49 15.93 10.95
N GLU A 270 48.16 16.02 10.82
CA GLU A 270 47.38 16.91 11.69
C GLU A 270 46.12 16.17 12.18
N GLU A 271 46.21 15.64 13.40
CA GLU A 271 45.05 15.39 14.24
C GLU A 271 44.36 16.73 14.55
N ARG A 272 43.09 16.87 14.19
CA ARG A 272 42.19 17.82 14.85
C ARG A 272 41.18 17.07 15.71
N LYS A 273 41.37 17.26 17.01
CA LYS A 273 40.54 16.88 18.15
C LYS A 273 39.05 17.18 17.93
N ALA A 274 38.22 16.17 18.13
CA ALA A 274 36.89 16.30 18.70
C ALA A 274 36.80 15.34 19.90
N GLY A 275 36.61 15.91 21.10
CA GLY A 275 36.44 15.18 22.37
C GLY A 275 35.04 14.58 22.53
N PRO A 276 34.79 13.86 23.63
CA PRO A 276 33.94 12.69 23.64
C PRO A 276 32.45 13.04 23.83
N GLU A 277 31.60 12.61 22.91
CA GLU A 277 30.18 12.45 23.19
C GLU A 277 29.97 11.21 24.07
N LYS A 278 29.34 11.43 25.23
CA LYS A 278 28.95 10.39 26.18
C LYS A 278 28.02 9.39 25.49
N GLN A 279 28.54 8.19 25.21
CA GLN A 279 27.72 6.99 25.09
C GLN A 279 27.04 6.74 26.44
N THR A 280 25.76 7.06 26.53
CA THR A 280 24.91 6.56 27.61
C THR A 280 24.53 5.14 27.23
N ALA A 281 25.11 4.16 27.92
CA ALA A 281 24.75 2.76 27.82
C ALA A 281 23.27 2.58 28.17
N VAL A 282 22.45 2.16 27.21
CA VAL A 282 21.10 1.67 27.47
C VAL A 282 21.23 0.23 27.97
N GLN A 283 21.05 0.04 29.28
CA GLN A 283 20.95 -1.30 29.87
C GLN A 283 19.66 -1.98 29.41
N PRO A 284 19.63 -3.32 29.25
CA PRO A 284 18.42 -4.03 28.90
C PRO A 284 17.43 -3.96 30.08
N VAL A 285 16.25 -3.38 29.84
CA VAL A 285 15.14 -3.38 30.81
C VAL A 285 14.62 -4.81 30.90
N SER A 286 14.65 -5.40 32.10
CA SER A 286 14.13 -6.75 32.34
C SER A 286 12.61 -6.78 32.18
N VAL A 287 12.09 -7.95 31.78
CA VAL A 287 10.66 -8.21 31.52
C VAL A 287 9.76 -7.93 32.74
N GLU A 288 10.33 -7.80 33.94
CA GLU A 288 9.58 -7.48 35.17
C GLU A 288 9.18 -6.00 35.28
N THR A 289 9.91 -5.06 34.70
CA THR A 289 9.60 -3.62 34.85
C THR A 289 8.38 -3.19 34.02
N THR A 290 8.13 -3.84 32.88
CA THR A 290 6.96 -3.55 32.03
C THR A 290 5.65 -4.04 32.65
N ALA A 291 5.69 -5.09 33.48
CA ALA A 291 4.51 -5.62 34.17
C ALA A 291 4.07 -4.76 35.37
N GLN A 292 4.97 -3.92 35.90
CA GLN A 292 4.67 -3.07 37.06
C GLN A 292 4.03 -1.73 36.63
N LEU A 293 4.46 -1.17 35.50
CA LEU A 293 3.86 0.05 34.91
C LEU A 293 2.45 -0.17 34.34
N LEU A 294 2.08 -1.40 33.97
CA LEU A 294 0.73 -1.72 33.49
C LEU A 294 -0.29 -1.88 34.62
N LYS A 295 0.15 -2.08 35.88
CA LYS A 295 -0.73 -2.25 37.04
C LYS A 295 -1.06 -0.94 37.76
N GLU A 296 -0.22 0.08 37.66
CA GLU A 296 -0.48 1.38 38.29
C GLU A 296 -1.43 2.27 37.47
N ASN A 297 -1.57 2.06 36.16
CA ASN A 297 -2.45 2.88 35.30
C ASN A 297 -3.93 2.40 35.22
N ILE A 298 -4.32 1.37 35.97
CA ILE A 298 -5.71 0.85 36.00
C ILE A 298 -6.43 1.22 37.31
N ALA A 299 -5.76 1.90 38.25
CA ALA A 299 -6.30 2.16 39.59
C ALA A 299 -6.89 3.57 39.84
N GLU A 300 -6.93 4.47 38.86
CA GLU A 300 -7.53 5.80 39.04
C GLU A 300 -8.47 6.20 37.89
N SER A 301 -9.76 5.85 38.00
CA SER A 301 -10.86 6.80 37.76
C SER A 301 -12.21 6.18 38.19
N PRO A 302 -12.90 6.71 39.21
CA PRO A 302 -14.23 6.27 39.59
C PRO A 302 -15.33 6.86 38.68
N ALA A 303 -16.46 6.15 38.66
CA ALA A 303 -17.68 6.43 37.92
C ALA A 303 -18.29 7.82 38.18
N VAL A 304 -18.81 8.44 37.13
CA VAL A 304 -19.91 9.42 37.22
C VAL A 304 -20.89 9.14 36.07
N ASP A 305 -21.80 8.21 36.36
CA ASP A 305 -23.16 8.24 35.81
C ASP A 305 -23.95 9.19 36.72
N GLU A 306 -24.99 9.86 36.18
CA GLU A 306 -25.88 10.85 36.85
C GLU A 306 -25.52 12.34 36.65
N GLN A 307 -25.89 12.91 35.50
CA GLN A 307 -26.53 14.24 35.39
C GLN A 307 -26.91 14.57 33.93
N LEU A 308 -28.10 14.13 33.51
CA LEU A 308 -28.87 14.77 32.42
C LEU A 308 -30.35 14.72 32.78
N SER A 309 -30.65 15.29 33.95
CA SER A 309 -31.93 15.91 34.27
C SER A 309 -31.62 17.37 34.56
N GLN A 310 -32.28 18.27 33.82
CA GLN A 310 -32.25 19.74 33.86
C GLN A 310 -31.45 20.44 32.74
N LYS A 311 -32.26 21.01 31.83
CA LYS A 311 -32.05 22.05 30.79
C LYS A 311 -31.77 21.60 29.37
#